data_AF-A0ABD5S1Y1-F1
#
_entry.id   AF-A0ABD5S1Y1-F1
#
_cell.length_a   1.000
_cell.length_b   1.000
_cell.length_c   1.000
_cell.angle_alpha   90.00
_cell.angle_beta   90.00
_cell.angle_gamma   90.00
#
_symmetry.space_group_name_H-M   'P 1'
#
loop_
_entity.id
_entity.type
_entity.pdbx_description
1 polymer ?
#
loop_
_entity_poly.entity_id
_entity_poly.type
_entity_poly.pdbx_seq_one_letter_code
_entity_poly.pdbx_strand_id
1 'polypeptide(L)'
;MDDTSKYLIHAAITADGVVERSDVVGAVFGQTEGLLGDDLDLRDLQQSSKVGRIDVEIRSENGQSFGEITIASSLDKVETAILAAALETISRVGPCRARVETTDIEDVRAAKRRDVVDRAKELLADSFDDSVMTSREILEEVRESVRVEDITEYAGYPAGPHVESSDAIVVVEGRADVLTLLKYGIKNAVAVEGTNVPDAVATLSGERNVTAFLDGDRGGELILRELGQVGDVDYVAFAPEGRSVEDLA
;
A
#
# COMPACT_ATOMS: atom_id res chain seq x y z
N MET A 1 -24.99 9.39 -10.01
CA MET A 1 -23.96 8.47 -10.53
C MET A 1 -24.33 7.07 -10.07
N ASP A 2 -24.38 6.11 -10.99
CA ASP A 2 -24.78 4.73 -10.70
C ASP A 2 -23.81 4.07 -9.71
N ASP A 3 -24.35 3.56 -8.60
CA ASP A 3 -23.61 3.14 -7.39
C ASP A 3 -22.77 1.84 -7.57
N THR A 4 -22.73 1.28 -8.78
CA THR A 4 -22.06 0.00 -9.10
C THR A 4 -20.80 0.17 -9.95
N SER A 5 -20.48 1.39 -10.37
CA SER A 5 -19.30 1.68 -11.18
C SER A 5 -18.01 1.36 -10.41
N LYS A 6 -17.10 0.61 -11.04
CA LYS A 6 -15.79 0.23 -10.48
C LYS A 6 -14.68 1.13 -11.01
N TYR A 7 -14.81 1.54 -12.26
CA TYR A 7 -13.84 2.36 -12.97
C TYR A 7 -14.51 3.51 -13.73
N LEU A 8 -13.79 4.60 -13.92
CA LEU A 8 -14.13 5.67 -14.87
C LEU A 8 -13.04 5.73 -15.94
N ILE A 9 -13.43 5.61 -17.20
CA ILE A 9 -12.56 5.86 -18.35
C ILE A 9 -12.72 7.33 -18.71
N HIS A 10 -11.62 8.06 -18.75
CA HIS A 10 -11.56 9.44 -19.24
C HIS A 10 -10.81 9.47 -20.57
N ALA A 11 -11.39 10.10 -21.58
CA ALA A 11 -10.78 10.23 -22.89
C ALA A 11 -10.99 11.63 -23.47
N ALA A 12 -9.94 12.20 -24.05
CA ALA A 12 -10.01 13.47 -24.76
C ALA A 12 -10.36 13.23 -26.23
N ILE A 13 -11.20 14.10 -26.79
CA ILE A 13 -11.54 14.08 -28.22
C ILE A 13 -11.22 15.42 -28.88
N THR A 14 -10.63 15.35 -30.07
CA THR A 14 -10.43 16.49 -30.97
C THR A 14 -11.01 16.17 -32.35
N ALA A 15 -11.80 17.07 -32.93
CA ALA A 15 -12.39 16.91 -34.26
C ALA A 15 -12.14 18.13 -35.16
N ASP A 16 -11.85 17.85 -36.44
CA ASP A 16 -11.59 18.85 -37.49
C ASP A 16 -12.90 19.38 -38.10
N GLY A 17 -13.75 19.96 -37.26
CA GLY A 17 -15.02 20.55 -37.62
C GLY A 17 -15.94 20.67 -36.43
N VAL A 18 -17.11 21.27 -36.64
CA VAL A 18 -18.13 21.44 -35.60
C VAL A 18 -18.91 20.13 -35.48
N VAL A 19 -18.87 19.51 -34.30
CA VAL A 19 -19.62 18.30 -33.98
C VAL A 19 -20.45 18.48 -32.71
N GLU A 20 -21.55 17.74 -32.60
CA GLU A 20 -22.42 17.74 -31.44
C GLU A 20 -22.19 16.53 -30.54
N ARG A 21 -22.72 16.59 -29.31
CA ARG A 21 -22.70 15.47 -28.37
C ARG A 21 -23.27 14.18 -28.97
N SER A 22 -24.36 14.27 -29.73
CA SER A 22 -25.00 13.14 -30.42
C SER A 22 -24.06 12.46 -31.42
N ASP A 23 -23.23 13.23 -32.13
CA ASP A 23 -22.26 12.71 -33.08
C ASP A 23 -21.17 11.89 -32.37
N VAL A 24 -20.66 12.39 -31.24
CA VAL A 24 -19.62 11.72 -30.45
C VAL A 24 -20.16 10.40 -29.90
N VAL A 25 -21.35 10.42 -29.28
CA VAL A 25 -22.00 9.20 -28.76
C VAL A 25 -22.24 8.20 -29.89
N GLY A 26 -22.72 8.69 -31.05
CA GLY A 26 -22.93 7.86 -32.23
C GLY A 26 -21.65 7.21 -32.74
N ALA A 27 -20.54 7.94 -32.72
CA ALA A 27 -19.24 7.42 -33.12
C ALA A 27 -18.70 6.39 -32.12
N VAL A 28 -18.85 6.63 -30.82
CA VAL A 28 -18.43 5.68 -29.78
C VAL A 28 -19.13 4.35 -29.97
N PHE A 29 -20.47 4.31 -30.07
CA PHE A 29 -21.16 3.05 -30.31
C PHE A 29 -20.88 2.48 -31.70
N GLY A 30 -20.95 3.30 -32.75
CA GLY A 30 -20.89 2.80 -34.12
C GLY A 30 -19.53 2.27 -34.56
N GLN A 31 -18.43 2.87 -34.08
CA GLN A 31 -17.08 2.45 -34.48
C GLN A 31 -16.46 1.42 -33.54
N THR A 32 -16.99 1.25 -32.32
CA THR A 32 -16.54 0.17 -31.42
C THR A 32 -17.33 -1.12 -31.59
N GLU A 33 -18.53 -1.06 -32.19
CA GLU A 33 -19.39 -2.22 -32.48
C GLU A 33 -18.66 -3.25 -33.36
N GLY A 34 -18.65 -4.51 -32.91
CA GLY A 34 -18.00 -5.63 -33.60
C GLY A 34 -16.47 -5.70 -33.53
N LEU A 35 -15.78 -4.76 -32.86
CA LEU A 35 -14.32 -4.80 -32.70
C LEU A 35 -13.86 -5.76 -31.60
N LEU A 36 -14.65 -5.90 -30.53
CA LEU A 36 -14.24 -6.54 -29.28
C LEU A 36 -14.93 -7.89 -29.01
N GLY A 37 -15.76 -8.35 -29.95
CA GLY A 37 -16.64 -9.51 -29.78
C GLY A 37 -17.89 -9.19 -28.94
N ASP A 38 -18.82 -10.14 -28.89
CA ASP A 38 -20.17 -9.94 -28.32
C ASP A 38 -20.15 -9.64 -26.82
N ASP A 39 -19.17 -10.18 -26.08
CA ASP A 39 -19.06 -9.98 -24.63
C ASP A 39 -18.62 -8.56 -24.22
N LEU A 40 -18.01 -7.82 -25.14
CA LEU A 40 -17.50 -6.47 -24.93
C LEU A 40 -18.18 -5.42 -25.82
N ASP A 41 -19.30 -5.77 -26.44
CA ASP A 41 -20.09 -4.80 -27.21
C ASP A 41 -20.68 -3.72 -26.28
N LEU A 42 -20.43 -2.45 -26.60
CA LEU A 42 -20.84 -1.33 -25.75
C LEU A 42 -22.36 -1.23 -25.56
N ARG A 43 -23.17 -1.64 -26.54
CA ARG A 43 -24.64 -1.59 -26.43
C ARG A 43 -25.13 -2.67 -25.47
N ASP A 44 -24.58 -3.87 -25.58
CA ASP A 44 -24.94 -5.01 -24.72
C ASP A 44 -24.43 -4.80 -23.29
N LEU A 45 -23.23 -4.24 -23.14
CA LEU A 45 -22.67 -3.83 -21.85
C LEU A 45 -23.53 -2.74 -21.18
N GLN A 46 -24.07 -1.78 -21.95
CA GLN A 46 -24.97 -0.77 -21.41
C GLN A 46 -26.34 -1.35 -21.03
N GLN A 47 -26.90 -2.26 -21.84
CA GLN A 47 -28.17 -2.94 -21.53
C GLN A 47 -28.07 -3.84 -20.30
N SER A 48 -26.91 -4.47 -20.09
CA SER A 48 -26.63 -5.32 -18.93
C SER A 48 -26.14 -4.53 -17.70
N SER A 49 -26.15 -3.19 -17.76
CA SER A 49 -25.67 -2.29 -16.70
C SER A 49 -24.20 -2.50 -16.30
N LYS A 50 -23.41 -3.13 -17.17
CA LYS A 50 -21.96 -3.27 -17.00
C LYS A 50 -21.20 -1.99 -17.38
N VAL A 51 -21.76 -1.21 -18.28
CA VAL A 51 -21.28 0.13 -18.66
C VAL A 51 -22.39 1.14 -18.43
N GLY A 52 -22.04 2.28 -17.83
CA GLY A 52 -22.96 3.36 -17.53
C GLY A 52 -23.35 4.19 -18.76
N ARG A 53 -23.90 5.36 -18.49
CA ARG A 53 -24.10 6.36 -19.55
C ARG A 53 -22.76 6.94 -19.97
N ILE A 54 -22.65 7.24 -21.27
CA ILE A 54 -21.50 7.92 -21.84
C ILE A 54 -21.75 9.42 -21.67
N ASP A 55 -20.99 10.03 -20.79
CA ASP A 55 -21.00 11.47 -20.59
C ASP A 55 -20.01 12.10 -21.57
N VAL A 56 -20.46 13.14 -22.25
CA VAL A 56 -19.69 13.81 -23.29
C VAL A 56 -19.89 15.30 -23.13
N GLU A 57 -18.78 16.00 -22.94
CA GLU A 57 -18.70 17.44 -23.01
C GLU A 57 -17.96 17.83 -24.28
N ILE A 58 -18.52 18.73 -25.09
CA ILE A 58 -17.88 19.18 -26.31
C ILE A 58 -18.06 20.68 -26.49
N ARG A 59 -16.99 21.34 -26.92
CA ARG A 59 -16.95 22.77 -27.21
C ARG A 59 -16.34 22.96 -28.59
N SER A 60 -16.90 23.89 -29.35
CA SER A 60 -16.44 24.18 -30.70
C SER A 60 -15.89 25.60 -30.76
N GLU A 61 -14.67 25.74 -31.27
CA GLU A 61 -14.00 27.02 -31.44
C GLU A 61 -13.18 27.02 -32.73
N ASN A 62 -13.22 28.12 -33.49
CA ASN A 62 -12.44 28.30 -34.72
C ASN A 62 -12.56 27.17 -35.76
N GLY A 63 -13.74 26.52 -35.83
CA GLY A 63 -13.98 25.43 -36.78
C GLY A 63 -13.39 24.08 -36.38
N GLN A 64 -12.94 23.93 -35.13
CA GLN A 64 -12.57 22.65 -34.53
C GLN A 64 -13.41 22.41 -33.27
N SER A 65 -13.57 21.14 -32.88
CA SER A 65 -14.22 20.77 -31.63
C SER A 65 -13.25 20.04 -30.71
N PHE A 66 -13.33 20.36 -29.43
CA PHE A 66 -12.57 19.73 -28.36
C PHE A 66 -13.55 19.28 -27.29
N GLY A 67 -13.32 18.10 -26.73
CA GLY A 67 -14.21 17.54 -25.75
C GLY A 67 -13.57 16.47 -24.88
N GLU A 68 -14.36 16.02 -23.93
CA GLU A 68 -14.02 14.96 -23.00
C GLU A 68 -15.16 13.94 -22.99
N ILE A 69 -14.79 12.67 -22.95
CA ILE A 69 -15.66 11.51 -22.88
C ILE A 69 -15.38 10.82 -21.55
N THR A 70 -16.41 10.64 -20.74
CA THR A 70 -16.33 9.89 -19.49
C THR A 70 -17.27 8.68 -19.56
N ILE A 71 -16.71 7.49 -19.33
CA ILE A 71 -17.48 6.23 -19.33
C ILE A 71 -17.30 5.53 -18.00
N ALA A 72 -18.40 5.36 -17.28
CA ALA A 72 -18.44 4.53 -16.09
C ALA A 72 -18.51 3.05 -16.45
N SER A 73 -17.68 2.23 -15.83
CA SER A 73 -17.61 0.78 -16.08
C SER A 73 -17.62 0.00 -14.78
N SER A 74 -18.38 -1.08 -14.72
CA SER A 74 -18.36 -2.08 -13.63
C SER A 74 -17.64 -3.38 -14.03
N LEU A 75 -16.98 -3.38 -15.19
CA LEU A 75 -16.15 -4.46 -15.71
C LEU A 75 -14.90 -4.70 -14.84
N ASP A 76 -14.15 -5.74 -15.17
CA ASP A 76 -12.82 -5.91 -14.58
C ASP A 76 -11.78 -4.97 -15.20
N LYS A 77 -10.59 -4.91 -14.58
CA LYS A 77 -9.53 -3.99 -14.97
C LYS A 77 -9.06 -4.21 -16.42
N VAL A 78 -9.03 -5.45 -16.88
CA VAL A 78 -8.53 -5.81 -18.21
C VAL A 78 -9.56 -5.45 -19.26
N GLU A 79 -10.81 -5.82 -19.05
CA GLU A 79 -11.94 -5.49 -19.91
C GLU A 79 -12.13 -3.96 -20.02
N THR A 80 -12.04 -3.22 -18.91
CA THR A 80 -12.09 -1.75 -18.92
C THR A 80 -10.94 -1.15 -19.74
N ALA A 81 -9.72 -1.68 -19.64
CA ALA A 81 -8.58 -1.19 -20.41
C ALA A 81 -8.72 -1.48 -21.91
N ILE A 82 -9.23 -2.66 -22.29
CA ILE A 82 -9.53 -3.01 -23.68
C ILE A 82 -10.59 -2.06 -24.24
N LEU A 83 -11.64 -1.77 -23.47
CA LEU A 83 -12.69 -0.85 -23.88
C LEU A 83 -12.14 0.56 -24.09
N ALA A 84 -11.30 1.05 -23.18
CA ALA A 84 -10.66 2.35 -23.31
C ALA A 84 -9.81 2.43 -24.59
N ALA A 85 -8.98 1.41 -24.85
CA ALA A 85 -8.18 1.33 -26.07
C ALA A 85 -9.04 1.29 -27.35
N ALA A 86 -10.23 0.68 -27.29
CA ALA A 86 -11.16 0.66 -28.41
C ALA A 86 -11.71 2.05 -28.74
N LEU A 87 -11.87 2.94 -27.74
CA LEU A 87 -12.27 4.33 -27.99
C LEU A 87 -11.25 5.07 -28.84
N GLU A 88 -9.95 4.77 -28.71
CA GLU A 88 -8.89 5.41 -29.50
C GLU A 88 -8.93 5.02 -30.98
N THR A 89 -9.64 3.95 -31.34
CA THR A 89 -9.83 3.55 -32.74
C THR A 89 -10.80 4.47 -33.48
N ILE A 90 -11.57 5.30 -32.76
CA ILE A 90 -12.52 6.24 -33.34
C ILE A 90 -11.75 7.29 -34.16
N SER A 91 -11.96 7.26 -35.46
CA SER A 91 -11.26 8.13 -36.42
C SER A 91 -12.15 9.21 -37.04
N ARG A 92 -13.45 9.15 -36.76
CA ARG A 92 -14.46 10.03 -37.34
C ARG A 92 -15.60 10.28 -36.35
N VAL A 93 -16.07 11.52 -36.27
CA VAL A 93 -17.26 11.90 -35.49
C VAL A 93 -18.16 12.74 -36.38
N GLY A 94 -19.40 12.28 -36.58
CA GLY A 94 -20.31 12.85 -37.56
C GLY A 94 -19.64 12.92 -38.96
N PRO A 95 -19.62 14.07 -39.63
CA PRO A 95 -18.93 14.24 -40.91
C PRO A 95 -17.42 14.47 -40.80
N CYS A 96 -16.88 14.69 -39.59
CA CYS A 96 -15.53 15.21 -39.36
C CYS A 96 -14.53 14.14 -38.97
N ARG A 97 -13.26 14.31 -39.35
CA ARG A 97 -12.16 13.50 -38.80
C ARG A 97 -11.95 13.84 -37.35
N ALA A 98 -11.66 12.83 -36.54
CA ALA A 98 -11.43 13.00 -35.12
C ALA A 98 -10.25 12.13 -34.65
N ARG A 99 -9.69 12.52 -33.50
CA ARG A 99 -8.76 11.73 -32.70
C ARG A 99 -9.30 11.64 -31.28
N VAL A 100 -9.33 10.44 -30.74
CA VAL A 100 -9.67 10.15 -29.35
C VAL A 100 -8.44 9.55 -28.68
N GLU A 101 -8.11 10.04 -27.49
CA GLU A 101 -6.99 9.55 -26.69
C GLU A 101 -7.47 9.30 -25.26
N THR A 102 -7.21 8.11 -24.72
CA THR A 102 -7.53 7.82 -23.31
C THR A 102 -6.57 8.58 -22.43
N THR A 103 -7.10 9.45 -21.57
CA THR A 103 -6.29 10.28 -20.67
C THR A 103 -6.05 9.59 -19.34
N ASP A 104 -7.06 8.88 -18.79
CA ASP A 104 -6.96 8.20 -17.51
C ASP A 104 -7.98 7.07 -17.35
N ILE A 105 -7.67 6.08 -16.50
CA ILE A 105 -8.60 5.05 -16.04
C ILE A 105 -8.58 5.05 -14.51
N GLU A 106 -9.62 5.61 -13.90
CA GLU A 106 -9.70 5.84 -12.47
C GLU A 106 -10.44 4.70 -11.75
N ASP A 107 -9.87 4.14 -10.68
CA ASP A 107 -10.59 3.24 -9.77
C ASP A 107 -11.36 4.05 -8.72
N VAL A 108 -12.67 4.23 -8.93
CA VAL A 108 -13.54 5.00 -8.03
C VAL A 108 -13.64 4.38 -6.63
N ARG A 109 -13.29 3.10 -6.45
CA ARG A 109 -13.27 2.45 -5.14
C ARG A 109 -12.05 2.86 -4.35
N ALA A 110 -10.92 3.17 -4.99
CA ALA A 110 -9.73 3.61 -4.29
C ALA A 110 -9.96 4.97 -3.61
N ALA A 111 -10.60 5.91 -4.31
CA ALA A 111 -11.00 7.20 -3.76
C ALA A 111 -12.02 7.03 -2.61
N LYS A 112 -13.13 6.32 -2.86
CA LYS A 112 -14.14 6.04 -1.83
C LYS A 112 -13.56 5.31 -0.60
N ARG A 113 -12.62 4.39 -0.78
CA ARG A 113 -11.95 3.71 0.35
C ARG A 113 -11.19 4.71 1.21
N ARG A 114 -10.49 5.67 0.60
CA ARG A 114 -9.77 6.72 1.33
C ARG A 114 -10.75 7.59 2.12
N ASP A 115 -11.84 8.02 1.50
CA ASP A 115 -12.89 8.79 2.17
C ASP A 115 -13.54 8.02 3.32
N VAL A 116 -13.78 6.72 3.15
CA VAL A 116 -14.31 5.84 4.21
C VAL A 116 -13.32 5.75 5.37
N VAL A 117 -12.03 5.61 5.09
CA VAL A 117 -10.98 5.57 6.12
C VAL A 117 -10.91 6.89 6.88
N ASP A 118 -10.90 8.02 6.17
CA ASP A 118 -10.83 9.34 6.81
C ASP A 118 -12.11 9.64 7.60
N ARG A 119 -13.28 9.30 7.06
CA ARG A 119 -14.54 9.44 7.79
C ARG A 119 -14.62 8.51 9.00
N ALA A 120 -14.06 7.30 8.92
CA ALA A 120 -13.98 6.39 10.06
C ALA A 120 -13.06 6.96 11.15
N LYS A 121 -11.94 7.61 10.81
CA LYS A 121 -11.07 8.30 11.78
C LYS A 121 -11.82 9.43 12.50
N GLU A 122 -12.58 10.25 11.75
CA GLU A 122 -13.40 11.31 12.34
C GLU A 122 -14.48 10.74 13.26
N LEU A 123 -15.22 9.72 12.81
CA LEU A 123 -16.25 9.07 13.64
C LEU A 123 -15.66 8.44 14.89
N LEU A 124 -14.44 7.88 14.83
CA LEU A 124 -13.73 7.39 16.01
C LEU A 124 -13.30 8.51 16.96
N ALA A 125 -12.94 9.69 16.43
CA ALA A 125 -12.61 10.84 17.26
C ALA A 125 -13.87 11.43 17.94
N ASP A 126 -14.98 11.52 17.21
CA ASP A 126 -16.23 12.14 17.67
C ASP A 126 -17.10 11.22 18.54
N SER A 127 -17.11 9.90 18.28
CA SER A 127 -18.00 8.94 18.95
C SER A 127 -17.48 8.44 20.30
N PHE A 128 -16.24 8.78 20.67
CA PHE A 128 -15.59 8.35 21.92
C PHE A 128 -15.39 9.50 22.92
N ASP A 129 -16.03 10.65 22.72
CA ASP A 129 -16.06 11.75 23.69
C ASP A 129 -17.03 11.49 24.86
N ASP A 130 -17.79 10.38 24.83
CA ASP A 130 -18.54 9.88 26.00
C ASP A 130 -18.48 8.34 26.11
N SER A 131 -17.57 7.87 26.96
CA SER A 131 -17.57 6.57 27.64
C SER A 131 -17.31 5.27 26.84
N VAL A 132 -16.02 4.87 26.86
CA VAL A 132 -15.49 3.49 27.04
C VAL A 132 -15.95 2.38 26.08
N MET A 133 -15.20 2.20 24.98
CA MET A 133 -14.67 0.89 24.56
C MET A 133 -13.18 1.03 24.19
N THR A 134 -12.41 0.02 24.56
CA THR A 134 -11.01 0.14 25.01
C THR A 134 -9.99 0.19 23.88
N SER A 135 -9.31 1.32 23.78
CA SER A 135 -7.96 1.66 23.25
C SER A 135 -6.99 0.57 22.74
N ARG A 136 -7.09 -0.70 23.16
CA ARG A 136 -6.10 -1.75 22.84
C ARG A 136 -6.18 -2.26 21.40
N GLU A 137 -7.37 -2.47 20.85
CA GLU A 137 -7.53 -3.08 19.51
C GLU A 137 -7.28 -2.05 18.38
N ILE A 138 -7.63 -0.78 18.59
CA ILE A 138 -7.33 0.31 17.64
C ILE A 138 -5.83 0.67 17.66
N LEU A 139 -5.16 0.57 18.82
CA LEU A 139 -3.71 0.73 18.90
C LEU A 139 -2.95 -0.35 18.13
N GLU A 140 -3.50 -1.55 17.98
CA GLU A 140 -2.82 -2.67 17.34
C GLU A 140 -2.73 -2.49 15.82
N GLU A 141 -3.83 -2.09 15.18
CA GLU A 141 -3.92 -1.85 13.72
C GLU A 141 -3.18 -0.55 13.30
N VAL A 142 -3.21 0.48 14.15
CA VAL A 142 -2.44 1.72 13.94
C VAL A 142 -0.95 1.49 14.18
N ARG A 143 -0.56 0.59 15.10
CA ARG A 143 0.85 0.20 15.27
C ARG A 143 1.37 -0.56 14.05
N GLU A 144 0.58 -1.44 13.42
CA GLU A 144 1.03 -2.15 12.22
C GLU A 144 1.29 -1.23 11.02
N SER A 145 0.52 -0.15 10.88
CA SER A 145 0.71 0.83 9.81
C SER A 145 1.83 1.87 10.05
N VAL A 146 2.39 1.93 11.27
CA VAL A 146 3.49 2.84 11.69
C VAL A 146 4.85 2.12 11.80
N ARG A 147 4.93 0.80 11.61
CA ARG A 147 6.13 -0.06 11.77
C ARG A 147 7.25 0.13 10.72
N VAL A 148 7.61 1.38 10.43
CA VAL A 148 8.89 1.73 9.79
C VAL A 148 9.74 2.65 10.68
N GLU A 149 9.20 3.17 11.78
CA GLU A 149 9.96 3.94 12.78
C GLU A 149 9.89 3.25 14.15
N ASP A 150 10.97 2.61 14.61
CA ASP A 150 11.16 2.25 16.03
C ASP A 150 12.55 1.66 16.38
N ILE A 151 13.58 1.79 15.53
CA ILE A 151 14.95 1.48 15.97
C ILE A 151 15.58 2.71 16.61
N THR A 152 16.09 2.53 17.83
CA THR A 152 16.77 3.57 18.61
C THR A 152 18.22 3.16 18.84
N GLU A 153 18.94 3.92 19.67
CA GLU A 153 20.30 3.58 20.10
C GLU A 153 20.37 3.55 21.62
N TYR A 154 21.08 2.57 22.18
CA TYR A 154 21.48 2.51 23.57
C TYR A 154 23.00 2.61 23.66
N ALA A 155 23.51 3.68 24.28
CA ALA A 155 24.95 3.96 24.37
C ALA A 155 25.70 3.89 23.02
N GLY A 156 25.04 4.26 21.92
CA GLY A 156 25.59 4.23 20.56
C GLY A 156 25.42 2.90 19.81
N TYR A 157 24.71 1.92 20.37
CA TYR A 157 24.43 0.63 19.74
C TYR A 157 22.96 0.49 19.35
N PRO A 158 22.63 -0.17 18.22
CA PRO A 158 21.26 -0.37 17.80
C PRO A 158 20.41 -1.07 18.87
N ALA A 159 19.25 -0.50 19.17
CA ALA A 159 18.41 -0.94 20.26
C ALA A 159 16.93 -0.75 19.94
N GLY A 160 16.09 -1.54 20.61
CA GLY A 160 14.66 -1.28 20.71
C GLY A 160 14.38 -0.17 21.73
N PRO A 161 13.21 0.50 21.61
CA PRO A 161 12.91 1.70 22.40
C PRO A 161 12.75 1.44 23.90
N HIS A 162 12.66 0.18 24.33
CA HIS A 162 12.43 -0.19 25.73
C HIS A 162 13.65 -0.84 26.40
N VAL A 163 14.84 -0.83 25.78
CA VAL A 163 16.06 -1.39 26.40
C VAL A 163 16.38 -0.73 27.74
N GLU A 164 16.26 0.60 27.84
CA GLU A 164 16.56 1.32 29.09
C GLU A 164 15.51 1.11 30.18
N SER A 165 14.25 0.87 29.82
CA SER A 165 13.12 0.86 30.76
C SER A 165 12.65 -0.54 31.18
N SER A 166 13.06 -1.60 30.49
CA SER A 166 12.57 -2.96 30.72
C SER A 166 13.43 -3.76 31.71
N ASP A 167 12.84 -4.41 32.70
CA ASP A 167 13.56 -5.26 33.69
C ASP A 167 14.25 -6.51 33.09
N ALA A 168 14.00 -6.78 31.81
CA ALA A 168 14.65 -7.83 31.04
C ALA A 168 15.07 -7.29 29.67
N ILE A 169 16.14 -7.85 29.10
CA ILE A 169 16.67 -7.47 27.78
C ILE A 169 16.98 -8.69 26.92
N VAL A 170 16.93 -8.50 25.60
CA VAL A 170 17.39 -9.49 24.62
C VAL A 170 18.65 -8.96 23.96
N VAL A 171 19.76 -9.68 24.09
CA VAL A 171 21.03 -9.32 23.44
C VAL A 171 21.13 -10.08 22.12
N VAL A 172 21.33 -9.36 21.02
CA VAL A 172 21.46 -9.89 19.65
C VAL A 172 22.76 -9.43 18.99
N GLU A 173 23.12 -10.02 17.85
CA GLU A 173 24.38 -9.73 17.18
C GLU A 173 24.37 -8.36 16.50
N GLY A 174 23.35 -8.09 15.69
CA GLY A 174 23.33 -6.93 14.81
C GLY A 174 22.02 -6.15 14.77
N ARG A 175 22.10 -4.98 14.13
CA ARG A 175 20.97 -4.08 13.87
C ARG A 175 19.78 -4.78 13.21
N ALA A 176 20.04 -5.69 12.28
CA ALA A 176 18.99 -6.35 11.53
C ALA A 176 18.17 -7.32 12.41
N ASP A 177 18.82 -7.97 13.38
CA ASP A 177 18.15 -8.79 14.38
C ASP A 177 17.24 -7.94 15.26
N VAL A 178 17.72 -6.77 15.70
CA VAL A 178 16.89 -5.79 16.44
C VAL A 178 15.67 -5.40 15.63
N LEU A 179 15.82 -5.09 14.33
CA LEU A 179 14.70 -4.76 13.46
C LEU A 179 13.72 -5.93 13.30
N THR A 180 14.23 -7.15 13.17
CA THR A 180 13.40 -8.35 13.07
C THR A 180 12.62 -8.58 14.35
N LEU A 181 13.24 -8.49 15.52
CA LEU A 181 12.57 -8.58 16.81
C LEU A 181 11.50 -7.49 16.98
N LEU A 182 11.79 -6.25 16.56
CA LEU A 182 10.81 -5.16 16.58
C LEU A 182 9.60 -5.44 15.67
N LYS A 183 9.79 -6.07 14.51
CA LYS A 183 8.68 -6.52 13.64
C LYS A 183 7.78 -7.54 14.35
N TYR A 184 8.35 -8.39 15.21
CA TYR A 184 7.56 -9.34 16.03
C TYR A 184 7.12 -8.77 17.39
N GLY A 185 7.30 -7.46 17.62
CA GLY A 185 6.80 -6.77 18.82
C GLY A 185 7.72 -6.85 20.04
N ILE A 186 8.94 -7.38 19.89
CA ILE A 186 9.95 -7.45 20.93
C ILE A 186 10.73 -6.13 20.93
N LYS A 187 10.52 -5.29 21.94
CA LYS A 187 10.96 -3.87 21.98
C LYS A 187 12.18 -3.59 22.87
N ASN A 188 12.72 -4.60 23.52
CA ASN A 188 13.81 -4.54 24.50
C ASN A 188 15.08 -5.26 24.01
N ALA A 189 15.27 -5.32 22.69
CA ALA A 189 16.45 -5.93 22.07
C ALA A 189 17.59 -4.92 21.93
N VAL A 190 18.84 -5.33 22.17
CA VAL A 190 20.05 -4.51 21.96
C VAL A 190 21.10 -5.32 21.18
N ALA A 191 21.72 -4.70 20.17
CA ALA A 191 22.78 -5.30 19.38
C ALA A 191 24.16 -5.03 19.97
N VAL A 192 25.07 -6.00 19.89
CA VAL A 192 26.49 -5.83 20.28
C VAL A 192 27.40 -5.42 19.11
N GLU A 193 26.95 -5.57 17.86
CA GLU A 193 27.65 -5.19 16.63
C GLU A 193 29.09 -5.74 16.55
N GLY A 194 29.29 -7.00 16.96
CA GLY A 194 30.56 -7.71 16.92
C GLY A 194 30.76 -8.66 18.10
N THR A 195 31.92 -9.32 18.16
CA THR A 195 32.22 -10.33 19.20
C THR A 195 32.73 -9.74 20.51
N ASN A 196 33.05 -8.45 20.56
CA ASN A 196 33.48 -7.76 21.78
C ASN A 196 32.27 -7.03 22.39
N VAL A 197 31.80 -7.51 23.53
CA VAL A 197 30.60 -6.97 24.17
C VAL A 197 30.89 -5.58 24.73
N PRO A 198 30.10 -4.55 24.39
CA PRO A 198 30.30 -3.20 24.92
C PRO A 198 30.09 -3.13 26.44
N ASP A 199 30.92 -2.35 27.15
CA ASP A 199 30.83 -2.16 28.62
C ASP A 199 29.42 -1.75 29.07
N ALA A 200 28.72 -0.96 28.25
CA ALA A 200 27.34 -0.54 28.52
C ALA A 200 26.37 -1.73 28.52
N VAL A 201 26.51 -2.66 27.58
CA VAL A 201 25.69 -3.88 27.50
C VAL A 201 26.08 -4.85 28.61
N ALA A 202 27.38 -4.98 28.90
CA ALA A 202 27.88 -5.80 30.00
C ALA A 202 27.34 -5.33 31.37
N THR A 203 27.37 -4.03 31.63
CA THR A 203 26.79 -3.45 32.86
C THR A 203 25.28 -3.72 32.93
N LEU A 204 24.57 -3.49 31.82
CA LEU A 204 23.13 -3.75 31.74
C LEU A 204 22.79 -5.23 32.00
N SER A 205 23.67 -6.13 31.57
CA SER A 205 23.47 -7.57 31.72
C SER A 205 23.58 -8.06 33.17
N GLY A 206 24.36 -7.38 34.02
CA GLY A 206 24.46 -7.70 35.45
C GLY A 206 23.31 -7.13 36.31
N GLU A 207 22.53 -6.20 35.76
CA GLU A 207 21.43 -5.53 36.49
C GLU A 207 20.04 -6.08 36.15
N ARG A 208 19.91 -6.85 35.06
CA ARG A 208 18.62 -7.23 34.46
C ARG A 208 18.58 -8.71 34.10
N ASN A 209 17.38 -9.23 33.83
CA ASN A 209 17.26 -10.57 33.27
C ASN A 209 17.66 -10.56 31.78
N VAL A 210 18.62 -11.39 31.40
CA VAL A 210 19.23 -11.37 30.06
C VAL A 210 18.92 -12.64 29.30
N THR A 211 18.39 -12.48 28.09
CA THR A 211 18.35 -13.54 27.08
C THR A 211 19.32 -13.22 25.95
N ALA A 212 20.35 -14.03 25.77
CA ALA A 212 21.17 -13.97 24.57
C ALA A 212 20.46 -14.70 23.43
N PHE A 213 20.13 -14.02 22.34
CA PHE A 213 19.55 -14.60 21.14
C PHE A 213 20.46 -14.37 19.95
N LEU A 214 21.20 -15.41 19.57
CA LEU A 214 22.36 -15.30 18.70
C LEU A 214 22.22 -16.18 17.45
N ASP A 215 23.04 -15.90 16.44
CA ASP A 215 23.04 -16.64 15.19
C ASP A 215 23.57 -18.05 15.40
N GLY A 216 23.10 -18.99 14.57
CA GLY A 216 23.45 -20.41 14.64
C GLY A 216 24.84 -20.70 14.07
N ASP A 217 25.83 -19.86 14.37
CA ASP A 217 27.17 -19.91 13.81
C ASP A 217 28.28 -19.67 14.86
N ARG A 218 29.53 -19.60 14.38
CA ARG A 218 30.70 -19.40 15.26
C ARG A 218 30.74 -17.99 15.87
N GLY A 219 30.18 -16.98 15.20
CA GLY A 219 30.09 -15.61 15.70
C GLY A 219 29.23 -15.55 16.97
N GLY A 220 28.05 -16.15 16.91
CA GLY A 220 27.15 -16.26 18.06
C GLY A 220 27.77 -17.00 19.24
N GLU A 221 28.49 -18.11 18.99
CA GLU A 221 29.21 -18.81 20.06
C GLU A 221 30.27 -17.92 20.76
N LEU A 222 30.97 -17.06 20.00
CA LEU A 222 31.99 -16.18 20.56
C LEU A 222 31.36 -15.05 21.38
N ILE A 223 30.25 -14.47 20.91
CA ILE A 223 29.50 -13.45 21.65
C ILE A 223 29.00 -14.00 22.98
N LEU A 224 28.43 -15.22 22.99
CA LEU A 224 27.98 -15.85 24.23
C LEU A 224 29.12 -16.06 25.25
N ARG A 225 30.29 -16.50 24.77
CA ARG A 225 31.46 -16.69 25.63
C ARG A 225 31.99 -15.39 26.19
N GLU A 226 31.92 -14.31 25.43
CA GLU A 226 32.32 -12.98 25.89
C GLU A 226 31.33 -12.45 26.93
N LEU A 227 30.01 -12.53 26.64
CA LEU A 227 28.95 -12.14 27.57
C LEU A 227 29.10 -12.82 28.93
N GLY A 228 29.39 -14.12 28.97
CA GLY A 228 29.61 -14.85 30.22
C GLY A 228 30.92 -14.53 30.96
N GLN A 229 31.84 -13.78 30.36
CA GLN A 229 33.06 -13.30 31.03
C GLN A 229 32.88 -11.90 31.61
N VAL A 230 32.18 -11.02 30.89
CA VAL A 230 32.06 -9.60 31.25
C VAL A 230 30.73 -9.25 31.92
N GLY A 231 29.76 -10.18 31.92
CA GLY A 231 28.42 -9.96 32.46
C GLY A 231 27.70 -11.26 32.80
N ASP A 232 26.39 -11.16 32.98
CA ASP A 232 25.51 -12.27 33.39
C ASP A 232 24.48 -12.59 32.30
N VAL A 233 24.19 -13.88 32.10
CA VAL A 233 23.21 -14.36 31.11
C VAL A 233 22.33 -15.42 31.76
N ASP A 234 21.02 -15.19 31.78
CA ASP A 234 20.05 -16.11 32.38
C ASP A 234 19.56 -17.17 31.38
N TYR A 235 19.33 -16.74 30.13
CA TYR A 235 18.79 -17.59 29.08
C TYR A 235 19.58 -17.44 27.79
N VAL A 236 19.68 -18.54 27.04
CA VAL A 236 20.38 -18.59 25.76
C VAL A 236 19.48 -19.24 24.73
N ALA A 237 19.32 -18.58 23.58
CA ALA A 237 18.67 -19.10 22.40
C ALA A 237 19.60 -18.92 21.20
N PHE A 238 19.65 -19.93 20.34
CA PHE A 238 20.36 -19.88 19.06
C PHE A 238 19.36 -20.04 17.93
N ALA A 239 19.58 -19.31 16.84
CA ALA A 239 18.96 -19.63 15.56
C ALA A 239 19.40 -21.05 15.11
N PRO A 240 18.62 -21.71 14.23
CA PRO A 240 19.02 -23.00 13.66
C PRO A 240 20.40 -22.93 13.00
N GLU A 241 21.12 -24.05 12.98
CA GLU A 241 22.48 -24.14 12.44
C GLU A 241 22.60 -23.50 11.04
N GLY A 242 23.50 -22.53 10.91
CA GLY A 242 23.75 -21.80 9.66
C GLY A 242 22.69 -20.77 9.28
N ARG A 243 21.79 -20.38 10.20
CA ARG A 243 20.83 -19.27 10.01
C ARG A 243 21.12 -18.12 10.97
N SER A 244 20.78 -16.91 10.53
CA SER A 244 20.79 -15.72 11.36
C SER A 244 19.42 -15.42 11.97
N VAL A 245 19.38 -14.67 13.06
CA VAL A 245 18.14 -14.26 13.73
C VAL A 245 17.25 -13.45 12.78
N GLU A 246 17.84 -12.63 11.90
CA GLU A 246 17.13 -11.91 10.84
C GLU A 246 16.40 -12.81 9.83
N ASP A 247 16.83 -14.07 9.66
CA ASP A 247 16.26 -15.04 8.70
C ASP A 247 15.09 -15.86 9.26
N LEU A 248 14.68 -15.61 10.50
CA LEU A 248 13.64 -16.41 11.20
C LEU A 248 12.20 -15.98 10.87
N ALA A 249 12.04 -15.10 9.88
CA ALA A 249 10.74 -14.54 9.48
C ALA A 249 9.79 -15.53 8.77
#